data_AF-A0A350X566-F1
#
_entry.id   AF-A0A350X566-F1
#
_cell.length_a   1.000
_cell.length_b   1.000
_cell.length_c   1.000
_cell.angle_alpha   90.00
_cell.angle_beta   90.00
_cell.angle_gamma   90.00
#
_symmetry.space_group_name_H-M   'P 1'
#
loop_
_entity.id
_entity.type
_entity.pdbx_description
1 polymer ?
#
loop_
_entity_poly.entity_id
_entity_poly.type
_entity_poly.pdbx_seq_one_letter_code
_entity_poly.pdbx_strand_id
1 'polypeptide(L)'
;MQYLTKNAEIKEVIGKLAAAKTLWLDTETAHWNAPDPKISLIQVLAEPEDLTGDRAYIIDVLNKPDLVEEFISQVMENPEIEKVFHNAKYDVKFLGKERAKNVTCTYKIARKRKRARLQVPNLQLKTLAEHLCHFSNVDKSEQASDWGQRPLTPKQLQYAKMDVVYLAQVHRRLLEIINLAESDNIVNLAQTVNNNFTPTKVRLAFECPRLFYLHQRFGGNTLFLPKDAATGIGKAFHNLAEQFVNLAQKSLEFKNLFEPAAEQLKVEQIALRMQQLFYRLAFYPYLHQQEQSLAPGILRIWEGLQGLIRRWAELLVVNRRYCSAETVMNKTFVTQSRKLEHNFNLPDGSQQRVVGEFDCLIYNCERDRLCVVEFKTYKPEDTSAQLAQVSLYSYMLKEKQNVPVDSAVYCVLPEFKEYYYPWEQLENTVHSLIPHKLQQMRQWLTWESGQPNPPPSTIQPHLCQICPQREKCQTFFDVADGNDREAEPPI
;
A
#
# COMPACT_ATOMS: atom_id res chain seq x y z
N MET A 1 -21.16 -15.25 -14.34
CA MET A 1 -20.46 -16.54 -14.31
C MET A 1 -20.90 -17.33 -15.53
N GLN A 2 -20.01 -18.08 -16.17
CA GLN A 2 -20.34 -18.90 -17.34
C GLN A 2 -20.27 -20.40 -16.97
N TYR A 3 -21.43 -21.06 -16.85
CA TYR A 3 -21.52 -22.50 -16.63
C TYR A 3 -21.65 -23.23 -17.97
N LEU A 4 -20.63 -23.99 -18.35
CA LEU A 4 -20.48 -24.58 -19.68
C LEU A 4 -20.66 -26.08 -19.63
N THR A 5 -21.64 -26.60 -20.36
CA THR A 5 -21.95 -28.05 -20.39
C THR A 5 -21.79 -28.67 -21.77
N LYS A 6 -21.84 -27.86 -22.84
CA LYS A 6 -21.74 -28.33 -24.23
C LYS A 6 -20.28 -28.38 -24.70
N ASN A 7 -19.92 -29.46 -25.39
CA ASN A 7 -18.55 -29.71 -25.84
C ASN A 7 -17.99 -28.56 -26.72
N ALA A 8 -18.79 -27.99 -27.62
CA ALA A 8 -18.34 -26.91 -28.50
C ALA A 8 -17.99 -25.62 -27.73
N GLU A 9 -18.85 -25.21 -26.80
CA GLU A 9 -18.65 -24.02 -25.95
C GLU A 9 -17.43 -24.20 -25.03
N ILE A 10 -17.24 -25.40 -24.49
CA ILE A 10 -16.06 -25.74 -23.66
C ILE A 10 -14.78 -25.64 -24.49
N LYS A 11 -14.74 -26.20 -25.71
CA LYS A 11 -13.56 -26.12 -26.59
C LYS A 11 -13.22 -24.68 -26.95
N GLU A 12 -14.23 -23.86 -27.24
CA GLU A 12 -14.04 -22.44 -27.54
C GLU A 12 -13.41 -21.69 -26.35
N VAL A 13 -13.92 -21.94 -25.14
CA VAL A 13 -13.38 -21.31 -23.92
C VAL A 13 -11.97 -21.81 -23.61
N ILE A 14 -11.65 -23.08 -23.81
CA ILE A 14 -10.28 -23.60 -23.69
C ILE A 14 -9.33 -22.80 -24.59
N GLY A 15 -9.70 -22.59 -25.86
CA GLY A 15 -8.91 -21.80 -26.79
C GLY A 15 -8.73 -20.33 -26.36
N LYS A 16 -9.75 -19.71 -25.75
CA LYS A 16 -9.64 -18.35 -25.19
C LYS A 16 -8.69 -18.32 -23.98
N LEU A 17 -8.81 -19.28 -23.08
CA LEU A 17 -7.98 -19.38 -21.87
C LEU A 17 -6.50 -19.62 -22.20
N ALA A 18 -6.20 -20.28 -23.33
CA ALA A 18 -4.84 -20.50 -23.80
C ALA A 18 -4.06 -19.20 -24.14
N ALA A 19 -4.76 -18.06 -24.28
CA ALA A 19 -4.15 -16.75 -24.50
C ALA A 19 -3.91 -15.95 -23.19
N ALA A 20 -4.37 -16.44 -22.04
CA ALA A 20 -4.22 -15.75 -20.77
C ALA A 20 -2.79 -15.86 -20.24
N LYS A 21 -2.34 -14.85 -19.49
CA LYS A 21 -1.02 -14.89 -18.83
C LYS A 21 -1.03 -15.67 -17.52
N THR A 22 -2.11 -15.54 -16.76
CA THR A 22 -2.30 -16.18 -15.47
C THR A 22 -3.73 -16.67 -15.36
N LEU A 23 -3.92 -17.89 -14.85
CA LEU A 23 -5.21 -18.49 -14.60
C LEU A 23 -5.28 -19.00 -13.16
N TRP A 24 -6.36 -18.66 -12.45
CA TRP A 24 -6.67 -19.21 -11.14
C TRP A 24 -7.64 -20.36 -11.33
N LEU A 25 -7.22 -21.54 -10.87
CA LEU A 25 -7.86 -22.80 -11.16
C LEU A 25 -8.20 -23.56 -9.87
N ASP A 26 -9.35 -24.20 -9.90
CA ASP A 26 -9.78 -25.17 -8.90
C ASP A 26 -10.45 -26.36 -9.61
N THR A 27 -10.63 -27.48 -8.90
CA THR A 27 -11.36 -28.63 -9.44
C THR A 27 -12.29 -29.25 -8.41
N GLU A 28 -13.38 -29.85 -8.89
CA GLU A 28 -14.26 -30.67 -8.07
C GLU A 28 -14.33 -32.09 -8.61
N THR A 29 -14.33 -33.08 -7.71
CA THR A 29 -14.34 -34.51 -8.09
C THR A 29 -15.63 -35.18 -7.67
N ALA A 30 -16.24 -35.92 -8.60
CA ALA A 30 -17.34 -36.83 -8.32
C ALA A 30 -16.82 -38.13 -7.68
N HIS A 31 -17.62 -38.71 -6.79
CA HIS A 31 -17.32 -39.97 -6.10
C HIS A 31 -15.93 -39.97 -5.42
N TRP A 32 -15.62 -38.92 -4.66
CA TRP A 32 -14.32 -38.75 -4.00
C TRP A 32 -13.90 -39.94 -3.09
N ASN A 33 -14.88 -40.73 -2.63
CA ASN A 33 -14.71 -41.95 -1.83
C ASN A 33 -14.51 -43.24 -2.65
N ALA A 34 -14.65 -43.20 -3.98
CA ALA A 34 -14.47 -44.36 -4.84
C ALA A 34 -12.98 -44.59 -5.17
N PRO A 35 -12.58 -45.83 -5.55
CA PRO A 35 -11.20 -46.12 -5.95
C PRO A 35 -10.70 -45.30 -7.15
N ASP A 36 -11.62 -44.84 -8.01
CA ASP A 36 -11.35 -44.04 -9.20
C ASP A 36 -12.25 -42.78 -9.24
N PRO A 37 -11.92 -41.73 -8.46
CA PRO A 37 -12.68 -40.49 -8.47
C PRO A 37 -12.56 -39.81 -9.83
N LYS A 38 -13.68 -39.24 -10.32
CA LYS A 38 -13.72 -38.58 -11.63
C LYS A 38 -13.70 -37.08 -11.46
N ILE A 39 -12.89 -36.38 -12.26
CA ILE A 39 -13.00 -34.92 -12.34
C ILE A 39 -14.39 -34.55 -12.89
N SER A 40 -15.07 -33.67 -12.16
CA SER A 40 -16.43 -33.25 -12.46
C SER A 40 -16.47 -31.84 -13.03
N LEU A 41 -15.75 -30.92 -12.38
CA LEU A 41 -15.66 -29.52 -12.76
C LEU A 41 -14.21 -29.05 -12.82
N ILE A 42 -13.97 -28.12 -13.75
CA ILE A 42 -12.79 -27.25 -13.74
C ILE A 42 -13.31 -25.82 -13.63
N GLN A 43 -12.89 -25.11 -12.57
CA GLN A 43 -13.20 -23.70 -12.40
C GLN A 43 -12.02 -22.85 -12.86
N VAL A 44 -12.29 -21.76 -13.57
CA VAL A 44 -11.25 -20.88 -14.09
C VAL A 44 -11.63 -19.42 -13.93
N LEU A 45 -10.71 -18.62 -13.39
CA LEU A 45 -10.74 -17.18 -13.47
C LEU A 45 -9.50 -16.69 -14.23
N ALA A 46 -9.68 -15.77 -15.17
CA ALA A 46 -8.60 -15.15 -15.94
C ALA A 46 -8.37 -13.68 -15.57
N GLU A 47 -9.33 -13.04 -14.89
CA GLU A 47 -9.30 -11.63 -14.52
C GLU A 47 -9.35 -11.50 -13.00
N PRO A 48 -8.22 -11.19 -12.33
CA PRO A 48 -8.16 -11.16 -10.87
C PRO A 48 -8.91 -9.98 -10.24
N GLU A 49 -9.32 -8.97 -11.01
CA GLU A 49 -10.11 -7.84 -10.53
C GLU A 49 -11.60 -8.21 -10.34
N ASP A 50 -12.05 -9.34 -10.88
CA ASP A 50 -13.42 -9.82 -10.71
C ASP A 50 -13.64 -10.41 -9.31
N LEU A 51 -14.23 -9.60 -8.42
CA LEU A 51 -14.57 -9.98 -7.05
C LEU A 51 -15.93 -10.67 -6.92
N THR A 52 -16.77 -10.62 -7.96
CA THR A 52 -18.12 -11.21 -7.94
C THR A 52 -18.14 -12.60 -8.58
N GLY A 53 -17.11 -12.93 -9.38
CA GLY A 53 -16.98 -14.16 -10.15
C GLY A 53 -17.84 -14.17 -11.42
N ASP A 54 -18.34 -13.01 -11.86
CA ASP A 54 -19.22 -12.92 -13.02
C ASP A 54 -18.53 -13.30 -14.34
N ARG A 55 -17.21 -13.26 -14.37
CA ARG A 55 -16.35 -13.68 -15.48
C ARG A 55 -15.68 -15.03 -15.23
N ALA A 56 -15.95 -15.69 -14.11
CA ALA A 56 -15.47 -17.05 -13.86
C ALA A 56 -16.17 -18.07 -14.78
N TYR A 57 -15.38 -19.02 -15.26
CA TYR A 57 -15.84 -20.17 -16.03
C TYR A 57 -15.98 -21.38 -15.12
N ILE A 58 -17.14 -22.05 -15.18
CA ILE A 58 -17.35 -23.36 -14.56
C ILE A 58 -17.54 -24.35 -15.71
N ILE A 59 -16.53 -25.18 -15.94
CA ILE A 59 -16.46 -26.11 -17.05
C ILE A 59 -16.89 -27.50 -16.56
N ASP A 60 -18.03 -27.99 -17.04
CA ASP A 60 -18.51 -29.33 -16.71
C ASP A 60 -17.83 -30.40 -17.57
N VAL A 61 -16.92 -31.14 -16.95
CA VAL A 61 -16.10 -32.18 -17.58
C VAL A 61 -16.46 -33.60 -17.13
N LEU A 62 -17.55 -33.77 -16.38
CA LEU A 62 -17.97 -35.08 -15.89
C LEU A 62 -18.23 -36.03 -17.08
N ASN A 63 -17.50 -37.15 -17.11
CA ASN A 63 -17.50 -38.12 -18.22
C ASN A 63 -17.10 -37.55 -19.59
N LYS A 64 -16.28 -36.48 -19.62
CA LYS A 64 -15.76 -35.86 -20.85
C LYS A 64 -14.22 -35.88 -20.90
N PRO A 65 -13.59 -37.08 -20.93
CA PRO A 65 -12.13 -37.20 -20.86
C PRO A 65 -11.40 -36.45 -21.99
N ASP A 66 -11.97 -36.44 -23.20
CA ASP A 66 -11.38 -35.72 -24.34
C ASP A 66 -11.27 -34.20 -24.10
N LEU A 67 -12.23 -33.60 -23.37
CA LEU A 67 -12.18 -32.18 -23.04
C LEU A 67 -11.18 -31.88 -21.92
N VAL A 68 -11.00 -32.82 -20.99
CA VAL A 68 -9.96 -32.73 -19.96
C VAL A 68 -8.59 -32.80 -20.62
N GLU A 69 -8.38 -33.73 -21.55
CA GLU A 69 -7.15 -33.85 -22.31
C GLU A 69 -6.85 -32.60 -23.15
N GLU A 70 -7.87 -32.03 -23.80
CA GLU A 70 -7.75 -30.76 -24.52
C GLU A 70 -7.33 -29.60 -23.60
N PHE A 71 -7.95 -29.50 -22.40
CA PHE A 71 -7.58 -28.50 -21.40
C PHE A 71 -6.12 -28.71 -20.93
N ILE A 72 -5.70 -29.95 -20.74
CA ILE A 72 -4.32 -30.28 -20.36
C ILE A 72 -3.34 -29.81 -21.45
N SER A 73 -3.58 -30.21 -22.70
CA SER A 73 -2.74 -29.89 -23.86
C SER A 73 -2.60 -28.38 -24.08
N GLN A 74 -3.72 -27.64 -24.07
CA GLN A 74 -3.69 -26.22 -24.41
C GLN A 74 -3.31 -25.30 -23.24
N VAL A 75 -3.69 -25.66 -22.00
CA VAL A 75 -3.56 -24.78 -20.83
C VAL A 75 -2.50 -25.30 -19.85
N MET A 76 -2.62 -26.55 -19.40
CA MET A 76 -1.73 -27.06 -18.34
C MET A 76 -0.30 -27.25 -18.82
N GLU A 77 -0.10 -27.74 -20.03
CA GLU A 77 1.23 -27.96 -20.64
C GLU A 77 1.93 -26.67 -21.08
N ASN A 78 1.17 -25.59 -21.31
CA ASN A 78 1.72 -24.34 -21.83
C ASN A 78 2.53 -23.61 -20.74
N PRO A 79 3.86 -23.49 -20.87
CA PRO A 79 4.69 -22.86 -19.85
C PRO A 79 4.48 -21.34 -19.73
N GLU A 80 3.98 -20.68 -20.78
CA GLU A 80 3.77 -19.22 -20.81
C GLU A 80 2.58 -18.77 -19.96
N ILE A 81 1.71 -19.71 -19.58
CA ILE A 81 0.57 -19.47 -18.70
C ILE A 81 0.97 -19.87 -17.27
N GLU A 82 0.87 -18.95 -16.33
CA GLU A 82 0.94 -19.29 -14.91
C GLU A 82 -0.38 -19.89 -14.45
N LYS A 83 -0.34 -21.11 -13.90
CA LYS A 83 -1.54 -21.75 -13.33
C LYS A 83 -1.45 -21.72 -11.81
N VAL A 84 -2.36 -20.98 -11.20
CA VAL A 84 -2.40 -20.79 -9.76
C VAL A 84 -3.47 -21.68 -9.17
N PHE A 85 -3.11 -22.47 -8.17
CA PHE A 85 -4.00 -23.37 -7.41
C PHE A 85 -3.81 -23.18 -5.90
N HIS A 86 -4.82 -23.53 -5.11
CA HIS A 86 -4.64 -23.76 -3.67
C HIS A 86 -4.45 -25.25 -3.39
N ASN A 87 -3.35 -25.63 -2.74
CA ASN A 87 -3.04 -27.04 -2.46
C ASN A 87 -3.03 -27.95 -3.72
N ALA A 88 -2.54 -27.40 -4.83
CA ALA A 88 -2.45 -27.95 -6.20
C ALA A 88 -2.19 -29.46 -6.42
N LYS A 89 -1.61 -30.17 -5.45
CA LYS A 89 -1.19 -31.57 -5.63
C LYS A 89 -2.38 -32.48 -6.02
N TYR A 90 -3.55 -32.21 -5.46
CA TYR A 90 -4.74 -33.01 -5.74
C TYR A 90 -5.30 -32.69 -7.14
N ASP A 91 -5.49 -31.43 -7.47
CA ASP A 91 -6.03 -30.96 -8.76
C ASP A 91 -5.15 -31.37 -9.94
N VAL A 92 -3.84 -31.12 -9.82
CA VAL A 92 -2.86 -31.44 -10.87
C VAL A 92 -2.78 -32.96 -11.13
N LYS A 93 -3.19 -33.81 -10.18
CA LYS A 93 -3.29 -35.27 -10.42
C LYS A 93 -4.25 -35.59 -11.56
N PHE A 94 -5.34 -34.82 -11.68
CA PHE A 94 -6.35 -34.98 -12.73
C PHE A 94 -6.03 -34.13 -13.96
N LEU A 95 -5.28 -33.05 -13.80
CA LEU A 95 -4.95 -32.09 -14.84
C LEU A 95 -3.51 -32.24 -15.38
N GLY A 96 -3.09 -33.48 -15.65
CA GLY A 96 -1.88 -33.78 -16.42
C GLY A 96 -0.63 -34.16 -15.63
N LYS A 97 -0.63 -34.10 -14.29
CA LYS A 97 0.51 -34.47 -13.43
C LYS A 97 1.80 -33.78 -13.86
N GLU A 98 2.79 -34.54 -14.31
CA GLU A 98 4.10 -34.07 -14.77
C GLU A 98 4.02 -33.23 -16.07
N ARG A 99 2.91 -33.33 -16.81
CA ARG A 99 2.67 -32.52 -18.01
C ARG A 99 2.36 -31.06 -17.65
N ALA A 100 1.84 -30.80 -16.46
CA ALA A 100 1.49 -29.45 -16.02
C ALA A 100 2.76 -28.62 -15.74
N LYS A 101 2.93 -27.51 -16.49
CA LYS A 101 4.08 -26.60 -16.35
C LYS A 101 3.67 -25.31 -15.66
N ASN A 102 4.63 -24.55 -15.10
CA ASN A 102 4.40 -23.22 -14.51
C ASN A 102 3.22 -23.17 -13.51
N VAL A 103 3.21 -24.11 -12.55
CA VAL A 103 2.17 -24.21 -11.52
C VAL A 103 2.60 -23.51 -10.24
N THR A 104 1.84 -22.50 -9.85
CA THR A 104 1.98 -21.79 -8.58
C THR A 104 0.98 -22.33 -7.55
N CYS A 105 1.45 -22.60 -6.33
CA CYS A 105 0.62 -23.15 -5.26
C CYS A 105 0.57 -22.22 -4.05
N THR A 106 -0.58 -21.59 -3.81
CA THR A 106 -0.78 -20.62 -2.72
C THR A 106 -0.62 -21.27 -1.34
N TYR A 107 -1.03 -22.53 -1.17
CA TYR A 107 -0.79 -23.28 0.08
C TYR A 107 0.71 -23.45 0.36
N LYS A 108 1.53 -23.78 -0.66
CA LYS A 108 2.99 -23.89 -0.49
C LYS A 108 3.60 -22.53 -0.16
N ILE A 109 3.15 -21.47 -0.83
CA ILE A 109 3.54 -20.09 -0.53
C ILE A 109 3.24 -19.73 0.93
N ALA A 110 2.00 -19.94 1.36
CA ALA A 110 1.55 -19.63 2.72
C ALA A 110 2.31 -20.47 3.77
N ARG A 111 2.55 -21.76 3.49
CA ARG A 111 3.32 -22.65 4.37
C ARG A 111 4.77 -22.20 4.55
N LYS A 112 5.43 -21.72 3.49
CA LYS A 112 6.80 -21.17 3.56
C LYS A 112 6.91 -19.98 4.51
N ARG A 113 5.84 -19.20 4.69
CA ARG A 113 5.83 -18.02 5.57
C ARG A 113 5.60 -18.34 7.07
N LYS A 114 5.43 -19.61 7.45
CA LYS A 114 5.02 -20.11 8.80
C LYS A 114 3.65 -19.57 9.23
N ARG A 115 2.72 -20.46 9.62
CA ARG A 115 1.33 -20.12 10.01
C ARG A 115 1.23 -18.96 11.02
N ALA A 116 2.12 -18.94 12.02
CA ALA A 116 2.17 -17.90 13.04
C ALA A 116 2.40 -16.48 12.49
N ARG A 117 3.11 -16.31 11.36
CA ARG A 117 3.32 -14.99 10.74
C ARG A 117 2.13 -14.51 9.94
N LEU A 118 1.35 -15.43 9.39
CA LEU A 118 0.10 -15.13 8.69
C LEU A 118 -1.06 -14.89 9.66
N GLN A 119 -0.92 -15.28 10.93
CA GLN A 119 -1.91 -15.11 11.99
C GLN A 119 -3.29 -15.68 11.61
N VAL A 120 -3.28 -16.82 10.92
CA VAL A 120 -4.47 -17.55 10.49
C VAL A 120 -4.58 -18.89 11.23
N PRO A 121 -5.81 -19.34 11.59
CA PRO A 121 -6.00 -20.56 12.36
C PRO A 121 -5.58 -21.82 11.57
N ASN A 122 -5.72 -21.78 10.24
CA ASN A 122 -5.22 -22.80 9.34
C ASN A 122 -4.90 -22.20 7.96
N LEU A 123 -4.33 -23.00 7.06
CA LEU A 123 -3.92 -22.55 5.73
C LEU A 123 -4.92 -22.93 4.63
N GLN A 124 -6.16 -23.27 4.96
CA GLN A 124 -7.19 -23.53 3.97
C GLN A 124 -7.51 -22.24 3.21
N LEU A 125 -7.86 -22.37 1.92
CA LEU A 125 -8.16 -21.23 1.05
C LEU A 125 -9.16 -20.25 1.67
N LYS A 126 -10.27 -20.77 2.20
CA LYS A 126 -11.36 -19.98 2.78
C LYS A 126 -10.94 -19.22 4.03
N THR A 127 -10.16 -19.86 4.89
CA THR A 127 -9.56 -19.21 6.05
C THR A 127 -8.64 -18.07 5.62
N LEU A 128 -7.81 -18.29 4.60
CA LEU A 128 -6.92 -17.25 4.06
C LEU A 128 -7.73 -16.10 3.43
N ALA A 129 -8.80 -16.39 2.71
CA ALA A 129 -9.68 -15.38 2.11
C ALA A 129 -10.38 -14.52 3.18
N GLU A 130 -10.88 -15.13 4.25
CA GLU A 130 -11.48 -14.42 5.39
C GLU A 130 -10.44 -13.55 6.11
N HIS A 131 -9.29 -14.12 6.48
CA HIS A 131 -8.37 -13.46 7.41
C HIS A 131 -7.36 -12.53 6.72
N LEU A 132 -6.91 -12.86 5.51
CA LEU A 132 -5.92 -12.07 4.78
C LEU A 132 -6.54 -11.10 3.78
N CYS A 133 -7.71 -11.44 3.25
CA CYS A 133 -8.40 -10.67 2.20
C CYS A 133 -9.73 -10.06 2.67
N HIS A 134 -10.16 -10.35 3.91
CA HIS A 134 -11.36 -9.78 4.53
C HIS A 134 -12.68 -10.07 3.80
N PHE A 135 -12.77 -11.21 3.12
CA PHE A 135 -14.05 -11.69 2.61
C PHE A 135 -14.99 -12.03 3.77
N SER A 136 -16.21 -11.53 3.72
CA SER A 136 -17.29 -11.90 4.64
C SER A 136 -18.14 -13.03 4.04
N ASN A 137 -18.80 -13.80 4.91
CA ASN A 137 -19.76 -14.85 4.52
C ASN A 137 -19.19 -15.91 3.56
N VAL A 138 -17.93 -16.32 3.77
CA VAL A 138 -17.28 -17.34 2.95
C VAL A 138 -17.95 -18.71 3.18
N ASP A 139 -18.70 -19.17 2.17
CA ASP A 139 -19.42 -20.44 2.24
C ASP A 139 -18.46 -21.64 2.23
N LYS A 140 -18.56 -22.49 3.26
CA LYS A 140 -17.76 -23.72 3.44
C LYS A 140 -18.60 -25.00 3.24
N SER A 141 -19.91 -24.89 3.03
CA SER A 141 -20.82 -26.04 3.15
C SER A 141 -20.78 -27.01 1.97
N GLU A 142 -20.41 -26.56 0.77
CA GLU A 142 -20.41 -27.43 -0.43
C GLU A 142 -19.08 -28.18 -0.65
N GLN A 143 -18.11 -28.08 0.27
CA GLN A 143 -16.81 -28.77 0.14
C GLN A 143 -16.95 -30.30 0.04
N ALA A 144 -18.00 -30.86 0.65
CA ALA A 144 -18.30 -32.30 0.63
C ALA A 144 -19.58 -32.62 -0.17
N SER A 145 -20.01 -31.72 -1.06
CA SER A 145 -21.22 -31.86 -1.87
C SER A 145 -21.09 -33.00 -2.89
N ASP A 146 -22.22 -33.53 -3.37
CA ASP A 146 -22.22 -34.50 -4.46
C ASP A 146 -21.98 -33.79 -5.80
N TRP A 147 -20.71 -33.66 -6.18
CA TRP A 147 -20.31 -33.09 -7.46
C TRP A 147 -20.59 -34.02 -8.65
N GLY A 148 -21.06 -35.25 -8.44
CA GLY A 148 -21.55 -36.14 -9.51
C GLY A 148 -23.00 -35.85 -9.92
N GLN A 149 -23.76 -35.14 -9.09
CA GLN A 149 -25.15 -34.79 -9.36
C GLN A 149 -25.28 -33.85 -10.56
N ARG A 150 -26.29 -34.09 -11.41
CA ARG A 150 -26.74 -33.13 -12.42
C ARG A 150 -28.28 -33.01 -12.42
N PRO A 151 -28.84 -31.79 -12.60
CA PRO A 151 -28.13 -30.50 -12.70
C PRO A 151 -27.48 -30.09 -11.38
N LEU A 152 -26.42 -29.29 -11.46
CA LEU A 152 -25.82 -28.67 -10.26
C LEU A 152 -26.80 -27.66 -9.67
N THR A 153 -26.80 -27.59 -8.34
CA THR A 153 -27.63 -26.60 -7.63
C THR A 153 -27.05 -25.19 -7.79
N PRO A 154 -27.86 -24.12 -7.66
CA PRO A 154 -27.36 -22.75 -7.66
C PRO A 154 -26.27 -22.51 -6.60
N LYS A 155 -26.37 -23.21 -5.47
CA LYS A 155 -25.40 -23.10 -4.37
C LYS A 155 -24.05 -23.75 -4.71
N GLN A 156 -24.05 -24.92 -5.34
CA GLN A 156 -22.81 -25.54 -5.86
C GLN A 156 -22.13 -24.65 -6.91
N LEU A 157 -22.91 -24.05 -7.82
CA LEU A 157 -22.37 -23.13 -8.81
C LEU A 157 -21.78 -21.87 -8.16
N GLN A 158 -22.48 -21.28 -7.20
CA GLN A 158 -22.00 -20.12 -6.46
C GLN A 158 -20.73 -20.44 -5.67
N TYR A 159 -20.67 -21.60 -5.01
CA TYR A 159 -19.50 -22.07 -4.28
C TYR A 159 -18.28 -22.24 -5.22
N ALA A 160 -18.46 -23.01 -6.29
CA ALA A 160 -17.40 -23.30 -7.26
C ALA A 160 -16.85 -22.01 -7.91
N LYS A 161 -17.74 -21.07 -8.25
CA LYS A 161 -17.36 -19.76 -8.76
C LYS A 161 -16.47 -18.99 -7.78
N MET A 162 -16.86 -18.94 -6.52
CA MET A 162 -16.18 -18.11 -5.53
C MET A 162 -14.81 -18.67 -5.14
N ASP A 163 -14.56 -19.97 -5.26
CA ASP A 163 -13.26 -20.55 -4.91
C ASP A 163 -12.12 -20.01 -5.78
N VAL A 164 -12.33 -19.81 -7.09
CA VAL A 164 -11.32 -19.18 -7.96
C VAL A 164 -11.18 -17.66 -7.72
N VAL A 165 -12.23 -16.98 -7.25
CA VAL A 165 -12.18 -15.57 -6.83
C VAL A 165 -11.34 -15.41 -5.56
N TYR A 166 -11.62 -16.23 -4.54
CA TYR A 166 -10.84 -16.27 -3.31
C TYR A 166 -9.39 -16.60 -3.58
N LEU A 167 -9.14 -17.57 -4.47
CA LEU A 167 -7.81 -17.97 -4.88
C LEU A 167 -7.04 -16.82 -5.54
N ALA A 168 -7.68 -16.03 -6.40
CA ALA A 168 -7.05 -14.87 -7.02
C ALA A 168 -6.63 -13.81 -5.99
N GLN A 169 -7.52 -13.46 -5.06
CA GLN A 169 -7.21 -12.47 -4.02
C GLN A 169 -6.15 -12.97 -3.03
N VAL A 170 -6.24 -14.23 -2.60
CA VAL A 170 -5.26 -14.85 -1.69
C VAL A 170 -3.90 -14.93 -2.38
N HIS A 171 -3.84 -15.28 -3.67
CA HIS A 171 -2.60 -15.30 -4.44
C HIS A 171 -1.93 -13.92 -4.43
N ARG A 172 -2.66 -12.88 -4.86
CA ARG A 172 -2.17 -11.50 -4.88
C ARG A 172 -1.69 -11.06 -3.51
N ARG A 173 -2.49 -11.31 -2.47
CA ARG A 173 -2.17 -10.91 -1.10
C ARG A 173 -0.92 -11.61 -0.57
N LEU A 174 -0.75 -12.90 -0.85
CA LEU A 174 0.44 -13.63 -0.46
C LEU A 174 1.69 -13.13 -1.19
N LEU A 175 1.58 -12.76 -2.47
CA LEU A 175 2.69 -12.14 -3.21
C LEU A 175 3.03 -10.75 -2.67
N GLU A 176 2.05 -9.92 -2.30
CA GLU A 176 2.31 -8.64 -1.62
C GLU A 176 3.06 -8.86 -0.30
N ILE A 177 2.62 -9.82 0.51
CA ILE A 177 3.30 -10.19 1.77
C ILE A 177 4.72 -10.70 1.48
N ILE A 178 4.92 -11.46 0.40
CA ILE A 178 6.24 -11.92 -0.03
C ILE A 178 7.13 -10.75 -0.43
N ASN A 179 6.65 -9.84 -1.27
CA ASN A 179 7.42 -8.72 -1.82
C ASN A 179 7.79 -7.71 -0.73
N LEU A 180 6.88 -7.45 0.22
CA LEU A 180 7.17 -6.72 1.45
C LEU A 180 8.29 -7.43 2.22
N ALA A 181 8.19 -8.76 2.37
CA ALA A 181 9.19 -9.54 3.08
C ALA A 181 10.48 -9.81 2.27
N GLU A 182 10.53 -9.59 0.95
CA GLU A 182 11.71 -9.71 0.09
C GLU A 182 12.47 -8.39 -0.01
N SER A 183 11.75 -7.27 0.05
CA SER A 183 12.31 -5.98 0.45
C SER A 183 12.94 -6.06 1.84
N ASP A 184 12.39 -6.90 2.72
CA ASP A 184 12.99 -7.27 4.01
C ASP A 184 14.03 -8.42 3.92
N ASN A 185 14.16 -9.19 2.82
CA ASN A 185 15.08 -10.35 2.76
C ASN A 185 16.48 -10.04 2.26
N ILE A 186 16.72 -8.90 1.61
CA ILE A 186 18.09 -8.33 1.55
C ILE A 186 18.56 -7.91 2.96
N VAL A 187 17.61 -7.85 3.93
CA VAL A 187 17.83 -7.49 5.33
C VAL A 187 17.75 -8.71 6.28
N ASN A 188 17.42 -9.93 5.82
CA ASN A 188 17.21 -11.11 6.70
C ASN A 188 18.34 -12.14 6.66
N LEU A 189 19.48 -11.78 7.26
CA LEU A 189 20.37 -12.76 7.89
C LEU A 189 20.58 -12.42 9.37
N ALA A 190 19.50 -12.14 10.10
CA ALA A 190 19.45 -12.29 11.55
C ALA A 190 17.99 -12.22 12.02
N GLN A 191 17.58 -13.18 12.85
CA GLN A 191 16.37 -13.06 13.66
C GLN A 191 16.48 -11.83 14.57
N THR A 192 15.88 -10.73 14.16
CA THR A 192 15.46 -9.67 15.07
C THR A 192 14.09 -9.22 14.57
N VAL A 193 13.13 -9.03 15.46
CA VAL A 193 12.01 -8.12 15.22
C VAL A 193 12.58 -6.90 14.49
N ASN A 194 12.03 -6.47 13.36
CA ASN A 194 12.51 -5.26 12.69
C ASN A 194 12.22 -4.09 13.63
N ASN A 195 13.18 -3.83 14.52
CA ASN A 195 13.08 -2.88 15.61
C ASN A 195 13.05 -1.45 15.07
N ASN A 196 13.26 -1.23 13.77
CA ASN A 196 13.35 0.12 13.23
C ASN A 196 11.97 0.79 13.21
N PHE A 197 11.89 1.97 13.82
CA PHE A 197 10.78 2.88 13.61
C PHE A 197 11.04 3.77 12.40
N THR A 198 9.95 4.31 11.84
CA THR A 198 10.01 5.28 10.75
C THR A 198 9.32 6.55 11.19
N PRO A 199 9.66 7.72 10.62
CA PRO A 199 8.95 8.96 10.92
C PRO A 199 7.43 8.85 10.72
N THR A 200 6.97 8.08 9.74
CA THR A 200 5.55 7.77 9.53
C THR A 200 4.94 6.98 10.69
N LYS A 201 5.66 6.00 11.26
CA LYS A 201 5.21 5.25 12.45
C LYS A 201 5.16 6.15 13.69
N VAL A 202 6.13 7.04 13.84
CA VAL A 202 6.14 8.00 14.96
C VAL A 202 4.98 8.97 14.83
N ARG A 203 4.75 9.54 13.63
CA ARG A 203 3.55 10.33 13.32
C ARG A 203 2.28 9.60 13.73
N LEU A 204 2.11 8.36 13.29
CA LEU A 204 0.93 7.54 13.61
C LEU A 204 0.76 7.32 15.12
N ALA A 205 1.87 7.13 15.84
CA ALA A 205 1.89 7.02 17.30
C ALA A 205 1.57 8.34 18.03
N PHE A 206 1.76 9.50 17.39
CA PHE A 206 1.22 10.78 17.86
C PHE A 206 -0.27 10.91 17.55
N GLU A 207 -0.72 10.56 16.35
CA GLU A 207 -2.13 10.64 15.94
C GLU A 207 -3.02 9.70 16.79
N CYS A 208 -2.65 8.43 16.90
CA CYS A 208 -3.41 7.42 17.64
C CYS A 208 -2.53 6.20 18.02
N PRO A 209 -2.17 6.03 19.31
CA PRO A 209 -1.39 4.88 19.79
C PRO A 209 -2.06 3.52 19.53
N ARG A 210 -3.39 3.43 19.68
CA ARG A 210 -4.16 2.23 19.30
C ARG A 210 -4.02 1.91 17.82
N LEU A 211 -4.12 2.89 16.92
CA LEU A 211 -3.97 2.66 15.47
C LEU A 211 -2.53 2.26 15.12
N PHE A 212 -1.53 2.89 15.74
CA PHE A 212 -0.12 2.46 15.63
C PHE A 212 0.06 0.99 16.04
N TYR A 213 -0.46 0.61 17.19
CA TYR A 213 -0.40 -0.78 17.67
C TYR A 213 -1.07 -1.74 16.70
N LEU A 214 -2.32 -1.46 16.28
CA LEU A 214 -3.07 -2.31 15.36
C LEU A 214 -2.35 -2.47 14.03
N HIS A 215 -1.81 -1.38 13.48
CA HIS A 215 -1.06 -1.44 12.24
C HIS A 215 0.22 -2.26 12.37
N GLN A 216 0.97 -2.08 13.47
CA GLN A 216 2.22 -2.81 13.67
C GLN A 216 1.99 -4.31 13.93
N ARG A 217 0.86 -4.69 14.55
CA ARG A 217 0.50 -6.08 14.84
C ARG A 217 -0.22 -6.77 13.68
N PHE A 218 -1.08 -6.05 12.97
CA PHE A 218 -2.04 -6.63 12.04
C PHE A 218 -2.09 -5.99 10.65
N GLY A 219 -1.27 -4.97 10.39
CA GLY A 219 -1.32 -4.20 9.15
C GLY A 219 -2.59 -3.37 9.00
N GLY A 220 -3.00 -3.11 7.75
CA GLY A 220 -4.17 -2.30 7.42
C GLY A 220 -3.84 -0.81 7.20
N ASN A 221 -4.82 -0.06 6.69
CA ASN A 221 -4.68 1.36 6.39
C ASN A 221 -4.53 2.18 7.69
N THR A 222 -3.80 3.30 7.61
CA THR A 222 -3.44 4.16 8.75
C THR A 222 -3.76 5.63 8.50
N LEU A 223 -4.23 5.99 7.31
CA LEU A 223 -4.46 7.38 6.94
C LEU A 223 -5.85 7.84 7.41
N PHE A 224 -5.87 8.90 8.22
CA PHE A 224 -7.07 9.67 8.54
C PHE A 224 -7.40 10.59 7.36
N LEU A 225 -8.17 10.08 6.41
CA LEU A 225 -8.57 10.84 5.22
C LEU A 225 -9.93 11.51 5.45
N PRO A 226 -10.05 12.82 5.16
CA PRO A 226 -11.34 13.49 5.04
C PRO A 226 -12.22 12.81 3.98
N LYS A 227 -13.55 12.92 4.12
CA LYS A 227 -14.51 12.31 3.18
C LYS A 227 -14.29 12.72 1.72
N ASP A 228 -13.81 13.94 1.48
CA ASP A 228 -13.59 14.49 0.14
C ASP A 228 -12.13 14.39 -0.34
N ALA A 229 -11.27 13.68 0.40
CA ALA A 229 -9.86 13.57 0.03
C ALA A 229 -9.68 12.66 -1.20
N ALA A 230 -8.89 13.13 -2.17
CA ALA A 230 -8.53 12.33 -3.32
C ALA A 230 -7.67 11.12 -2.89
N THR A 231 -8.20 9.91 -3.10
CA THR A 231 -7.50 8.66 -2.78
C THR A 231 -6.65 8.16 -3.95
N GLY A 232 -5.53 7.50 -3.67
CA GLY A 232 -4.74 6.82 -4.70
C GLY A 232 -3.83 7.70 -5.55
N ILE A 233 -3.89 9.03 -5.41
CA ILE A 233 -3.08 9.96 -6.21
C ILE A 233 -1.68 10.24 -5.63
N GLY A 234 -1.45 9.91 -4.36
CA GLY A 234 -0.24 10.29 -3.62
C GLY A 234 1.05 9.86 -4.31
N LYS A 235 1.18 8.57 -4.66
CA LYS A 235 2.40 8.05 -5.29
C LYS A 235 2.72 8.75 -6.63
N ALA A 236 1.70 8.95 -7.46
CA ALA A 236 1.87 9.64 -8.74
C ALA A 236 2.31 11.10 -8.55
N PHE A 237 1.71 11.80 -7.58
CA PHE A 237 2.10 13.15 -7.23
C PHE A 237 3.58 13.25 -6.83
N HIS A 238 4.06 12.38 -5.92
CA HIS A 238 5.44 12.40 -5.45
C HIS A 238 6.43 12.12 -6.60
N ASN A 239 6.12 11.14 -7.45
CA ASN A 239 6.95 10.83 -8.63
C ASN A 239 7.05 12.02 -9.59
N LEU A 240 5.94 12.72 -9.85
CA LEU A 240 5.93 13.89 -10.73
C LEU A 240 6.63 15.09 -10.09
N ALA A 241 6.51 15.29 -8.78
CA ALA A 241 7.25 16.33 -8.05
C ALA A 241 8.78 16.08 -8.12
N GLU A 242 9.22 14.84 -7.96
CA GLU A 242 10.63 14.46 -8.15
C GLU A 242 11.09 14.64 -9.60
N GLN A 243 10.25 14.27 -10.57
CA GLN A 243 10.52 14.51 -11.99
C GLN A 243 10.65 16.00 -12.31
N PHE A 244 9.84 16.86 -11.68
CA PHE A 244 9.96 18.30 -11.81
C PHE A 244 11.35 18.79 -11.37
N VAL A 245 11.78 18.43 -10.15
CA VAL A 245 13.07 18.87 -9.61
C VAL A 245 14.21 18.42 -10.52
N ASN A 246 14.18 17.15 -10.97
CA ASN A 246 15.16 16.60 -11.90
C ASN A 246 15.21 17.36 -13.23
N LEU A 247 14.05 17.73 -13.78
CA LEU A 247 13.97 18.52 -15.02
C LEU A 247 14.46 19.95 -14.81
N ALA A 248 14.06 20.60 -13.71
CA ALA A 248 14.43 21.98 -13.41
C ALA A 248 15.96 22.17 -13.26
N GLN A 249 16.65 21.20 -12.67
CA GLN A 249 18.12 21.23 -12.52
C GLN A 249 18.87 20.97 -13.84
N LYS A 250 18.31 20.14 -14.73
CA LYS A 250 18.99 19.68 -15.96
C LYS A 250 18.64 20.48 -17.22
N SER A 251 17.44 21.04 -17.30
CA SER A 251 16.94 21.72 -18.50
C SER A 251 17.44 23.15 -18.61
N LEU A 252 17.99 23.50 -19.77
CA LEU A 252 18.37 24.87 -20.10
C LEU A 252 17.14 25.79 -20.16
N GLU A 253 16.00 25.29 -20.62
CA GLU A 253 14.76 26.09 -20.71
C GLU A 253 14.32 26.61 -19.33
N PHE A 254 14.48 25.80 -18.27
CA PHE A 254 14.19 26.22 -16.90
C PHE A 254 15.20 27.25 -16.40
N LYS A 255 16.49 27.09 -16.73
CA LYS A 255 17.55 28.04 -16.34
C LYS A 255 17.34 29.42 -16.98
N ASN A 256 16.97 29.45 -18.26
CA ASN A 256 16.76 30.68 -19.02
C ASN A 256 15.65 31.57 -18.42
N LEU A 257 14.67 30.98 -17.72
CA LEU A 257 13.63 31.74 -17.01
C LEU A 257 14.21 32.70 -15.95
N PHE A 258 15.41 32.42 -15.44
CA PHE A 258 16.06 33.16 -14.38
C PHE A 258 17.27 33.97 -14.87
N GLU A 259 17.50 34.10 -16.18
CA GLU A 259 18.52 35.00 -16.74
C GLU A 259 18.31 36.48 -16.39
N PRO A 260 17.08 37.04 -16.42
CA PRO A 260 16.84 38.41 -16.02
C PRO A 260 17.32 38.72 -14.59
N ALA A 261 17.54 40.01 -14.31
CA ALA A 261 17.90 40.46 -12.97
C ALA A 261 16.78 40.13 -11.96
N ALA A 262 17.13 39.89 -10.69
CA ALA A 262 16.19 39.41 -9.69
C ALA A 262 14.99 40.35 -9.50
N GLU A 263 15.19 41.66 -9.67
CA GLU A 263 14.18 42.72 -9.57
C GLU A 263 13.16 42.68 -10.72
N GLN A 264 13.52 42.05 -11.84
CA GLN A 264 12.66 41.92 -13.02
C GLN A 264 11.81 40.64 -12.98
N LEU A 265 12.18 39.67 -12.13
CA LEU A 265 11.49 38.39 -12.03
C LEU A 265 10.17 38.55 -11.27
N LYS A 266 9.05 38.29 -11.96
CA LYS A 266 7.72 38.27 -11.34
C LYS A 266 7.31 36.83 -11.06
N VAL A 267 7.05 36.51 -9.79
CA VAL A 267 6.68 35.17 -9.31
C VAL A 267 5.60 34.53 -10.18
N GLU A 268 4.48 35.23 -10.44
CA GLU A 268 3.37 34.69 -11.23
C GLU A 268 3.77 34.31 -12.66
N GLN A 269 4.62 35.12 -13.29
CA GLN A 269 5.10 34.85 -14.65
C GLN A 269 6.05 33.66 -14.66
N ILE A 270 6.96 33.58 -13.68
CA ILE A 270 7.91 32.47 -13.54
C ILE A 270 7.16 31.16 -13.25
N ALA A 271 6.21 31.17 -12.31
CA ALA A 271 5.36 30.03 -11.99
C ALA A 271 4.60 29.53 -13.22
N LEU A 272 3.96 30.42 -13.97
CA LEU A 272 3.23 30.06 -15.19
C LEU A 272 4.16 29.44 -16.25
N ARG A 273 5.34 30.01 -16.47
CA ARG A 273 6.32 29.47 -17.42
C ARG A 273 6.86 28.11 -16.98
N MET A 274 7.17 27.94 -15.70
CA MET A 274 7.59 26.65 -15.13
C MET A 274 6.50 25.58 -15.28
N GLN A 275 5.23 25.94 -15.04
CA GLN A 275 4.08 25.05 -15.25
C GLN A 275 3.95 24.66 -16.73
N GLN A 276 4.07 25.61 -17.66
CA GLN A 276 4.01 25.33 -19.10
C GLN A 276 5.13 24.39 -19.56
N LEU A 277 6.37 24.63 -19.11
CA LEU A 277 7.51 23.77 -19.41
C LEU A 277 7.31 22.37 -18.84
N PHE A 278 6.94 22.27 -17.57
CA PHE A 278 6.72 20.96 -16.94
C PHE A 278 5.55 20.20 -17.55
N TYR A 279 4.47 20.90 -17.91
CA TYR A 279 3.33 20.29 -18.58
C TYR A 279 3.77 19.64 -19.89
N ARG A 280 4.47 20.39 -20.74
CA ARG A 280 4.94 19.91 -22.04
C ARG A 280 5.97 18.78 -21.92
N LEU A 281 6.92 18.89 -20.99
CA LEU A 281 8.07 18.00 -20.90
C LEU A 281 7.81 16.71 -20.12
N ALA A 282 6.86 16.70 -19.18
CA ALA A 282 6.62 15.56 -18.30
C ALA A 282 5.15 15.22 -18.11
N PHE A 283 4.31 16.20 -17.77
CA PHE A 283 2.94 15.90 -17.38
C PHE A 283 2.06 15.43 -18.55
N TYR A 284 2.21 16.03 -19.73
CA TYR A 284 1.47 15.65 -20.93
C TYR A 284 1.84 14.23 -21.41
N PRO A 285 3.12 13.83 -21.50
CA PRO A 285 3.49 12.44 -21.70
C PRO A 285 2.90 11.48 -20.64
N TYR A 286 2.91 11.89 -19.37
CA TYR A 286 2.31 11.10 -18.28
C TYR A 286 0.80 10.90 -18.49
N LEU A 287 0.06 11.94 -18.85
CA LEU A 287 -1.38 11.92 -19.11
C LEU A 287 -1.75 10.90 -20.20
N HIS A 288 -0.99 10.86 -21.29
CA HIS A 288 -1.24 9.94 -22.42
C HIS A 288 -1.04 8.46 -22.11
N GLN A 289 -0.33 8.15 -21.02
CA GLN A 289 -0.08 6.78 -20.59
C GLN A 289 -1.16 6.27 -19.62
N GLN A 290 -2.11 7.11 -19.20
CA GLN A 290 -3.12 6.74 -18.21
C GLN A 290 -4.45 6.37 -18.87
N GLU A 291 -5.19 5.47 -18.22
CA GLU A 291 -6.55 5.12 -18.58
C GLU A 291 -7.52 6.30 -18.35
N GLN A 292 -8.53 6.43 -19.22
CA GLN A 292 -9.52 7.50 -19.15
C GLN A 292 -10.32 7.51 -17.83
N SER A 293 -10.46 6.34 -17.19
CA SER A 293 -11.08 6.17 -15.87
C SER A 293 -10.37 6.92 -14.74
N LEU A 294 -9.09 7.24 -14.90
CA LEU A 294 -8.26 7.95 -13.91
C LEU A 294 -8.32 9.47 -14.04
N ALA A 295 -9.05 10.00 -15.04
CA ALA A 295 -9.07 11.43 -15.37
C ALA A 295 -9.35 12.37 -14.16
N PRO A 296 -10.32 12.08 -13.26
CA PRO A 296 -10.54 12.92 -12.08
C PRO A 296 -9.32 12.97 -11.15
N GLY A 297 -8.64 11.84 -10.93
CA GLY A 297 -7.43 11.77 -10.12
C GLY A 297 -6.26 12.51 -10.74
N ILE A 298 -6.11 12.44 -12.07
CA ILE A 298 -5.04 13.13 -12.80
C ILE A 298 -5.23 14.64 -12.73
N LEU A 299 -6.47 15.13 -12.85
CA LEU A 299 -6.76 16.55 -12.68
C LEU A 299 -6.34 17.05 -11.29
N ARG A 300 -6.67 16.30 -10.22
CA ARG A 300 -6.24 16.62 -8.85
C ARG A 300 -4.72 16.64 -8.69
N ILE A 301 -4.01 15.71 -9.34
CA ILE A 301 -2.54 15.71 -9.34
C ILE A 301 -2.01 16.99 -9.99
N TRP A 302 -2.57 17.40 -11.12
CA TRP A 302 -2.17 18.64 -11.79
C TRP A 302 -2.43 19.88 -10.92
N GLU A 303 -3.62 19.99 -10.32
CA GLU A 303 -3.97 21.08 -9.41
C GLU A 303 -2.93 21.22 -8.28
N GLY A 304 -2.56 20.11 -7.64
CA GLY A 304 -1.54 20.10 -6.59
C GLY A 304 -0.16 20.50 -7.11
N LEU A 305 0.22 20.06 -8.31
CA LEU A 305 1.51 20.39 -8.92
C LEU A 305 1.61 21.87 -9.26
N GLN A 306 0.52 22.49 -9.74
CA GLN A 306 0.50 23.93 -10.01
C GLN A 306 0.77 24.75 -8.74
N GLY A 307 0.15 24.38 -7.62
CA GLY A 307 0.42 24.99 -6.31
C GLY A 307 1.87 24.81 -5.85
N LEU A 308 2.40 23.60 -5.96
CA LEU A 308 3.79 23.29 -5.61
C LEU A 308 4.79 24.08 -6.47
N ILE A 309 4.58 24.12 -7.79
CA ILE A 309 5.44 24.84 -8.74
C ILE A 309 5.42 26.34 -8.45
N ARG A 310 4.27 26.91 -8.08
CA ARG A 310 4.17 28.31 -7.67
C ARG A 310 5.02 28.59 -6.42
N ARG A 311 4.94 27.74 -5.40
CA ARG A 311 5.77 27.86 -4.19
C ARG A 311 7.27 27.78 -4.52
N TRP A 312 7.67 26.87 -5.40
CA TRP A 312 9.05 26.80 -5.86
C TRP A 312 9.50 28.01 -6.66
N ALA A 313 8.62 28.58 -7.49
CA ALA A 313 8.92 29.83 -8.21
C ALA A 313 9.20 30.99 -7.25
N GLU A 314 8.41 31.13 -6.18
CA GLU A 314 8.66 32.12 -5.11
C GLU A 314 10.05 31.93 -4.50
N LEU A 315 10.39 30.70 -4.10
CA LEU A 315 11.69 30.40 -3.49
C LEU A 315 12.86 30.66 -4.45
N LEU A 316 12.74 30.28 -5.72
CA LEU A 316 13.77 30.50 -6.73
C LEU A 316 13.97 32.00 -7.02
N VAL A 317 12.89 32.78 -7.06
CA VAL A 317 12.96 34.25 -7.21
C VAL A 317 13.65 34.88 -6.02
N VAL A 318 13.33 34.45 -4.79
CA VAL A 318 14.03 34.90 -3.56
C VAL A 318 15.52 34.55 -3.65
N ASN A 319 15.85 33.29 -3.96
CA ASN A 319 17.23 32.83 -4.04
C ASN A 319 18.03 33.52 -5.15
N ARG A 320 17.39 33.96 -6.25
CA ARG A 320 18.08 34.70 -7.32
C ARG A 320 18.65 36.05 -6.88
N ARG A 321 18.19 36.60 -5.75
CA ARG A 321 18.80 37.81 -5.15
C ARG A 321 20.18 37.55 -4.56
N TYR A 322 20.52 36.28 -4.32
CA TYR A 322 21.74 35.86 -3.62
C TYR A 322 22.65 34.95 -4.47
N CYS A 323 22.25 34.61 -5.69
CA CYS A 323 23.03 33.75 -6.58
C CYS A 323 22.69 33.98 -8.06
N SER A 324 23.54 33.46 -8.95
CA SER A 324 23.40 33.61 -10.40
C SER A 324 22.27 32.75 -10.98
N ALA A 325 21.83 33.08 -12.21
CA ALA A 325 20.90 32.25 -12.97
C ALA A 325 21.40 30.81 -13.13
N GLU A 326 22.71 30.66 -13.32
CA GLU A 326 23.36 29.37 -13.53
C GLU A 326 23.30 28.47 -12.29
N THR A 327 23.35 29.07 -11.09
CA THR A 327 23.48 28.32 -9.84
C THR A 327 22.17 28.17 -9.08
N VAL A 328 21.17 29.04 -9.31
CA VAL A 328 19.96 29.09 -8.46
C VAL A 328 19.21 27.77 -8.35
N MET A 329 19.09 26.99 -9.43
CA MET A 329 18.37 25.71 -9.38
C MET A 329 19.08 24.70 -8.47
N ASN A 330 20.38 24.51 -8.68
CA ASN A 330 21.18 23.55 -7.91
C ASN A 330 21.43 24.01 -6.48
N LYS A 331 21.45 25.33 -6.26
CA LYS A 331 21.55 25.91 -4.92
C LYS A 331 20.24 25.78 -4.16
N THR A 332 19.09 25.86 -4.84
CA THR A 332 17.76 25.79 -4.22
C THR A 332 17.32 24.36 -3.96
N PHE A 333 17.44 23.47 -4.95
CA PHE A 333 17.10 22.05 -4.83
C PHE A 333 18.36 21.26 -4.50
N VAL A 334 18.47 20.77 -3.27
CA VAL A 334 19.70 20.12 -2.78
C VAL A 334 19.66 18.63 -3.09
N THR A 335 20.47 18.21 -4.06
CA THR A 335 20.58 16.80 -4.46
C THR A 335 21.54 16.06 -3.52
N GLN A 336 20.97 15.32 -2.58
CA GLN A 336 21.71 14.43 -1.69
C GLN A 336 20.91 13.16 -1.40
N SER A 337 21.52 12.18 -0.74
CA SER A 337 20.79 11.00 -0.28
C SER A 337 19.66 11.43 0.67
N ARG A 338 18.41 11.13 0.27
CA ARG A 338 17.20 11.40 1.04
C ARG A 338 16.98 10.41 2.17
N LYS A 339 17.67 9.26 2.11
CA LYS A 339 17.62 8.23 3.15
C LYS A 339 18.42 8.66 4.36
N LEU A 340 17.75 8.65 5.51
CA LEU A 340 18.30 9.01 6.80
C LEU A 340 18.11 7.87 7.78
N GLU A 341 19.07 7.75 8.68
CA GLU A 341 19.00 6.85 9.81
C GLU A 341 19.69 7.46 11.02
N HIS A 342 19.17 7.18 12.21
CA HIS A 342 19.77 7.60 13.46
C HIS A 342 19.36 6.66 14.59
N ASN A 343 20.26 6.43 15.55
CA ASN A 343 19.99 5.67 16.77
C ASN A 343 19.72 6.65 17.91
N PHE A 344 18.45 6.78 18.31
CA PHE A 344 18.05 7.64 19.42
C PHE A 344 18.33 6.95 20.75
N ASN A 345 18.99 7.65 21.67
CA ASN A 345 19.13 7.21 23.06
C ASN A 345 17.78 7.39 23.76
N LEU A 346 17.30 6.35 24.43
CA LEU A 346 16.03 6.35 25.16
C LEU A 346 16.24 6.63 26.66
N PRO A 347 15.21 7.08 27.38
CA PRO A 347 15.29 7.30 28.83
C PRO A 347 15.68 6.06 29.65
N ASP A 348 15.37 4.85 29.18
CA ASP A 348 15.76 3.58 29.80
C ASP A 348 17.23 3.17 29.53
N GLY A 349 18.02 4.02 28.86
CA GLY A 349 19.42 3.78 28.52
C GLY A 349 19.62 2.91 27.27
N SER A 350 18.56 2.40 26.66
CA SER A 350 18.65 1.63 25.41
C SER A 350 18.59 2.55 24.17
N GLN A 351 18.78 1.97 22.98
CA GLN A 351 18.74 2.72 21.72
C GLN A 351 17.59 2.27 20.81
N GLN A 352 17.00 3.23 20.11
CA GLN A 352 15.97 3.01 19.10
C GLN A 352 16.43 3.56 17.75
N ARG A 353 16.63 2.67 16.78
CA ARG A 353 16.94 3.06 15.41
C ARG A 353 15.69 3.60 14.72
N VAL A 354 15.81 4.77 14.10
CA VAL A 354 14.78 5.36 13.23
C VAL A 354 15.36 5.50 11.83
N VAL A 355 14.61 5.06 10.83
CA VAL A 355 15.00 5.12 9.41
C VAL A 355 13.86 5.72 8.60
N GLY A 356 14.17 6.62 7.66
CA GLY A 356 13.16 7.19 6.78
C GLY A 356 13.75 7.86 5.55
N GLU A 357 12.87 8.30 4.67
CA GLU A 357 13.19 9.05 3.46
C GLU A 357 12.23 10.24 3.38
N PHE A 358 12.78 11.45 3.29
CA PHE A 358 12.00 12.67 3.11
C PHE A 358 11.80 12.96 1.62
N ASP A 359 10.80 13.78 1.26
CA ASP A 359 10.45 13.99 -0.15
C ASP A 359 11.43 14.93 -0.87
N CYS A 360 11.74 16.07 -0.26
CA CYS A 360 12.59 17.10 -0.86
C CYS A 360 13.43 17.85 0.19
N LEU A 361 14.64 18.26 -0.19
CA LEU A 361 15.47 19.18 0.59
C LEU A 361 15.69 20.44 -0.24
N ILE A 362 15.32 21.57 0.33
CA ILE A 362 15.51 22.88 -0.29
C ILE A 362 16.43 23.73 0.57
N TYR A 363 17.07 24.71 -0.05
CA TYR A 363 17.86 25.71 0.65
C TYR A 363 17.28 27.09 0.37
N ASN A 364 17.11 27.89 1.41
CA ASN A 364 16.67 29.27 1.33
C ASN A 364 17.88 30.19 1.60
N CYS A 365 18.31 30.93 0.58
CA CYS A 365 19.46 31.84 0.66
C CYS A 365 19.19 33.04 1.57
N GLU A 366 17.95 33.53 1.65
CA GLU A 366 17.59 34.68 2.51
C GLU A 366 17.69 34.31 4.00
N ARG A 367 17.37 33.07 4.33
CA ARG A 367 17.44 32.56 5.71
C ARG A 367 18.76 31.86 6.03
N ASP A 368 19.61 31.63 5.03
CA ASP A 368 20.82 30.80 5.12
C ASP A 368 20.54 29.44 5.79
N ARG A 369 19.53 28.73 5.27
CA ARG A 369 18.99 27.56 5.96
C ARG A 369 18.52 26.48 5.00
N LEU A 370 18.89 25.24 5.32
CA LEU A 370 18.30 24.04 4.72
C LEU A 370 16.91 23.80 5.31
N CYS A 371 15.97 23.35 4.49
CA CYS A 371 14.62 23.01 4.92
C CYS A 371 14.20 21.68 4.29
N VAL A 372 13.89 20.69 5.14
CA VAL A 372 13.27 19.43 4.70
C VAL A 372 11.80 19.69 4.41
N VAL A 373 11.33 19.20 3.28
CA VAL A 373 9.93 19.35 2.85
C VAL A 373 9.30 17.98 2.70
N GLU A 374 8.14 17.81 3.33
CA GLU A 374 7.25 16.66 3.18
C GLU A 374 5.96 17.10 2.45
N PHE A 375 5.52 16.33 1.46
CA PHE A 375 4.32 16.59 0.69
C PHE A 375 3.12 15.81 1.24
N LYS A 376 1.95 16.45 1.29
CA LYS A 376 0.66 15.81 1.60
C LYS A 376 -0.35 16.17 0.52
N THR A 377 -0.95 15.16 -0.11
CA THR A 377 -2.02 15.33 -1.12
C THR A 377 -3.41 15.49 -0.50
N TYR A 378 -3.46 15.84 0.79
CA TYR A 378 -4.66 16.09 1.57
C TYR A 378 -4.30 17.06 2.68
N LYS A 379 -5.31 17.73 3.24
CA LYS A 379 -5.16 18.52 4.47
C LYS A 379 -5.19 17.55 5.67
N PRO A 380 -4.11 17.46 6.47
CA PRO A 380 -4.10 16.64 7.68
C PRO A 380 -5.06 17.22 8.73
N GLU A 381 -5.84 16.35 9.38
CA GLU A 381 -6.69 16.72 10.51
C GLU A 381 -5.84 17.04 11.76
N ASP A 382 -4.79 16.25 11.99
CA ASP A 382 -3.82 16.48 13.06
C ASP A 382 -2.52 17.09 12.53
N THR A 383 -2.41 18.42 12.64
CA THR A 383 -1.19 19.15 12.26
C THR A 383 -0.02 18.88 13.21
N SER A 384 -0.29 18.58 14.48
CA SER A 384 0.74 18.33 15.50
C SER A 384 1.48 17.01 15.25
N ALA A 385 0.80 15.99 14.73
CA ALA A 385 1.47 14.77 14.34
C ALA A 385 2.36 14.95 13.11
N GLN A 386 1.97 15.80 12.14
CA GLN A 386 2.85 16.08 10.99
C GLN A 386 4.14 16.77 11.43
N LEU A 387 4.06 17.66 12.43
CA LEU A 387 5.22 18.26 13.06
C LEU A 387 6.18 17.18 13.60
N ALA A 388 5.66 16.15 14.28
CA ALA A 388 6.47 15.02 14.75
C ALA A 388 7.18 14.28 13.61
N GLN A 389 6.50 14.07 12.47
CA GLN A 389 7.11 13.43 11.31
C GLN A 389 8.32 14.22 10.79
N VAL A 390 8.12 15.51 10.49
CA VAL A 390 9.16 16.33 9.85
C VAL A 390 10.29 16.70 10.81
N SER A 391 9.98 16.85 12.11
CA SER A 391 10.98 17.11 13.15
C SER A 391 12.05 16.03 13.22
N LEU A 392 11.68 14.75 12.98
CA LEU A 392 12.62 13.64 12.94
C LEU A 392 13.61 13.77 11.78
N TYR A 393 13.13 14.14 10.59
CA TYR A 393 14.01 14.33 9.44
C TYR A 393 14.99 15.48 9.65
N SER A 394 14.49 16.60 10.15
CA SER A 394 15.30 17.76 10.55
C SER A 394 16.38 17.36 11.57
N TYR A 395 15.99 16.65 12.64
CA TYR A 395 16.92 16.16 13.66
C TYR A 395 18.00 15.26 13.07
N MET A 396 17.59 14.22 12.32
CA MET A 396 18.53 13.26 11.73
C MET A 396 19.49 13.92 10.73
N LEU A 397 19.05 14.94 9.99
CA LEU A 397 19.92 15.71 9.10
C LEU A 397 20.87 16.62 9.85
N LYS A 398 20.41 17.31 10.90
CA LYS A 398 21.30 18.09 11.76
C LYS A 398 22.39 17.20 12.35
N GLU A 399 22.04 16.02 12.86
CA GLU A 399 23.03 15.09 13.40
C GLU A 399 24.04 14.62 12.35
N LYS A 400 23.61 14.49 11.09
CA LYS A 400 24.48 14.08 9.98
C LYS A 400 25.36 15.21 9.44
N GLN A 401 24.87 16.44 9.42
CA GLN A 401 25.51 17.58 8.75
C GLN A 401 26.08 18.63 9.71
N ASN A 402 25.79 18.49 11.01
CA ASN A 402 26.16 19.42 12.07
C ASN A 402 25.72 20.88 11.81
N VAL A 403 24.60 21.06 11.10
CA VAL A 403 23.97 22.35 10.83
C VAL A 403 22.46 22.28 11.13
N PRO A 404 21.85 23.35 11.68
CA PRO A 404 20.40 23.42 11.84
C PRO A 404 19.66 23.24 10.51
N VAL A 405 18.58 22.48 10.53
CA VAL A 405 17.74 22.20 9.35
C VAL A 405 16.28 22.45 9.69
N ASP A 406 15.63 23.36 8.99
CA ASP A 406 14.20 23.64 9.15
C ASP A 406 13.35 22.50 8.60
N SER A 407 12.05 22.56 8.87
CA SER A 407 11.07 21.66 8.28
C SER A 407 9.89 22.41 7.69
N ALA A 408 9.31 21.85 6.63
CA ALA A 408 8.04 22.27 6.11
C ALA A 408 7.15 21.09 5.71
N VAL A 409 5.84 21.26 5.85
CA VAL A 409 4.83 20.36 5.30
C VAL A 409 4.05 21.13 4.25
N TYR A 410 4.09 20.67 3.01
CA TYR A 410 3.31 21.24 1.91
C TYR A 410 2.07 20.39 1.67
N CYS A 411 0.92 20.92 2.09
CA CYS A 411 -0.38 20.34 1.76
C CYS A 411 -0.79 20.89 0.40
N VAL A 412 -0.77 20.07 -0.64
CA VAL A 412 -0.92 20.53 -2.03
C VAL A 412 -2.37 20.55 -2.50
N LEU A 413 -3.29 19.93 -1.74
CA LEU A 413 -4.72 19.86 -2.04
C LEU A 413 -5.56 20.06 -0.77
N PRO A 414 -6.79 20.62 -0.90
CA PRO A 414 -7.38 21.16 -2.13
C PRO A 414 -6.77 22.50 -2.58
N GLU A 415 -6.25 23.29 -1.64
CA GLU A 415 -5.48 24.49 -1.88
C GLU A 415 -4.08 24.31 -1.30
N PHE A 416 -3.07 24.93 -1.92
CA PHE A 416 -1.71 24.88 -1.40
C PHE A 416 -1.63 25.56 -0.04
N LYS A 417 -1.14 24.83 0.96
CA LYS A 417 -0.87 25.36 2.29
C LYS A 417 0.48 24.86 2.78
N GLU A 418 1.32 25.81 3.18
CA GLU A 418 2.61 25.57 3.80
C GLU A 418 2.47 25.65 5.33
N TYR A 419 3.02 24.65 6.03
CA TYR A 419 3.31 24.71 7.45
C TYR A 419 4.83 24.68 7.60
N TYR A 420 5.42 25.79 8.02
CA TYR A 420 6.86 25.96 8.16
C TYR A 420 7.26 25.99 9.63
N TYR A 421 8.36 25.32 9.96
CA TYR A 421 8.86 25.11 11.31
C TYR A 421 10.38 25.35 11.34
N PRO A 422 10.83 26.49 11.88
CA PRO A 422 12.25 26.75 12.11
C PRO A 422 12.88 25.70 13.03
N TRP A 423 14.16 25.39 12.84
CA TRP A 423 14.91 24.49 13.72
C TRP A 423 14.72 24.83 15.20
N GLU A 424 14.81 26.11 15.56
CA GLU A 424 14.76 26.58 16.94
C GLU A 424 13.40 26.30 17.58
N GLN A 425 12.32 26.31 16.78
CA GLN A 425 11.00 25.89 17.25
C GLN A 425 10.96 24.37 17.47
N LEU A 426 11.50 23.58 16.54
CA LEU A 426 11.51 22.12 16.62
C LEU A 426 12.30 21.60 17.82
N GLU A 427 13.47 22.19 18.05
CA GLU A 427 14.38 21.86 19.16
C GLU A 427 13.69 22.07 20.52
N ASN A 428 13.00 23.20 20.68
CA ASN A 428 12.33 23.55 21.93
C ASN A 428 10.97 22.86 22.14
N THR A 429 10.43 22.18 21.13
CA THR A 429 9.08 21.57 21.21
C THR A 429 9.12 20.06 21.09
N VAL A 430 9.49 19.53 19.93
CA VAL A 430 9.27 18.11 19.61
C VAL A 430 10.53 17.28 19.76
N HIS A 431 11.72 17.84 19.51
CA HIS A 431 12.96 17.06 19.57
C HIS A 431 13.21 16.45 20.96
N SER A 432 12.89 17.18 22.04
CA SER A 432 13.00 16.68 23.41
C SER A 432 12.00 15.55 23.73
N LEU A 433 10.86 15.50 23.04
CA LEU A 433 9.80 14.50 23.27
C LEU A 433 10.03 13.20 22.50
N ILE A 434 10.83 13.23 21.43
CA ILE A 434 11.06 12.08 20.54
C ILE A 434 11.56 10.84 21.33
N PRO A 435 12.63 10.90 22.15
CA PRO A 435 13.09 9.74 22.91
C PRO A 435 12.01 9.11 23.79
N HIS A 436 11.23 9.92 24.50
CA HIS A 436 10.14 9.44 25.34
C HIS A 436 9.04 8.76 24.53
N LYS A 437 8.62 9.36 23.41
CA LYS A 437 7.60 8.76 22.54
C LYS A 437 8.09 7.44 21.94
N LEU A 438 9.35 7.37 21.50
CA LEU A 438 9.93 6.14 20.97
C LEU A 438 9.93 5.02 22.03
N GLN A 439 10.24 5.33 23.28
CA GLN A 439 10.14 4.36 24.38
C GLN A 439 8.68 3.93 24.62
N GLN A 440 7.72 4.86 24.64
CA GLN A 440 6.30 4.55 24.77
C GLN A 440 5.81 3.63 23.64
N MET A 441 6.22 3.91 22.40
CA MET A 441 5.91 3.06 21.26
C MET A 441 6.40 1.63 21.47
N ARG A 442 7.61 1.42 21.99
CA ARG A 442 8.10 0.08 22.34
C ARG A 442 7.25 -0.57 23.43
N GLN A 443 6.91 0.15 24.48
CA GLN A 443 6.06 -0.35 25.56
C GLN A 443 4.68 -0.79 25.06
N TRP A 444 4.04 0.03 24.21
CA TRP A 444 2.77 -0.34 23.59
C TRP A 444 2.88 -1.62 22.77
N LEU A 445 3.98 -1.81 22.04
CA LEU A 445 4.18 -3.04 21.27
C LEU A 445 4.42 -4.28 22.13
N THR A 446 4.83 -4.12 23.39
CA THR A 446 4.94 -5.25 24.34
C THR A 446 3.62 -5.62 25.01
N TRP A 447 2.60 -4.75 24.97
CA TRP A 447 1.29 -5.03 25.52
C TRP A 447 0.60 -6.19 24.78
N GLU A 448 -0.14 -7.02 25.51
CA GLU A 448 -0.93 -8.14 24.98
C GLU A 448 -2.41 -7.99 25.36
N SER A 449 -3.30 -8.49 24.50
CA SER A 449 -4.75 -8.38 24.73
C SER A 449 -5.17 -9.04 26.05
N GLY A 450 -5.99 -8.33 26.83
CA GLY A 450 -6.43 -8.73 28.17
C GLY A 450 -5.54 -8.22 29.31
N GLN A 451 -4.38 -7.63 29.03
CA GLN A 451 -3.58 -6.96 30.06
C GLN A 451 -4.12 -5.55 30.38
N PRO A 452 -3.97 -5.05 31.61
CA PRO A 452 -4.33 -3.68 31.96
C PRO A 452 -3.47 -2.66 31.19
N ASN A 453 -3.94 -1.41 31.12
CA ASN A 453 -3.25 -0.30 30.46
C ASN A 453 -2.96 -0.54 28.98
N PRO A 454 -3.99 -0.75 28.13
CA PRO A 454 -3.80 -0.84 26.68
C PRO A 454 -3.14 0.43 26.13
N PRO A 455 -2.56 0.36 24.92
CA PRO A 455 -2.22 1.56 24.15
C PRO A 455 -3.39 2.55 24.20
N PRO A 456 -3.16 3.82 24.58
CA PRO A 456 -4.25 4.75 24.81
C PRO A 456 -4.94 5.11 23.50
N SER A 457 -6.23 5.44 23.58
CA SER A 457 -6.95 6.04 22.45
C SER A 457 -6.31 7.37 22.05
N THR A 458 -6.61 7.82 20.84
CA THR A 458 -6.26 9.19 20.44
C THR A 458 -6.87 10.22 21.40
N ILE A 459 -6.14 11.31 21.65
CA ILE A 459 -6.63 12.47 22.39
C ILE A 459 -7.56 13.35 21.54
N GLN A 460 -7.74 13.03 20.25
CA GLN A 460 -8.57 13.76 19.31
C GLN A 460 -9.77 12.89 18.89
N PRO A 461 -10.93 12.97 19.59
CA PRO A 461 -12.06 12.05 19.37
C PRO A 461 -12.60 12.04 17.95
N HIS A 462 -12.47 13.15 17.21
CA HIS A 462 -12.89 13.23 15.81
C HIS A 462 -12.08 12.30 14.90
N LEU A 463 -10.80 12.01 15.21
CA LEU A 463 -9.98 11.05 14.45
C LEU A 463 -10.55 9.63 14.53
N CYS A 464 -11.20 9.25 15.64
CA CYS A 464 -11.87 7.95 15.74
C CYS A 464 -13.02 7.82 14.72
N GLN A 465 -13.69 8.92 14.36
CA GLN A 465 -14.82 8.89 13.44
C GLN A 465 -14.40 8.60 11.99
N ILE A 466 -13.19 9.02 11.63
CA ILE A 466 -12.59 8.82 10.30
C ILE A 466 -11.45 7.79 10.31
N CYS A 467 -11.32 7.03 11.40
CA CYS A 467 -10.27 6.03 11.55
C CYS A 467 -10.54 4.84 10.61
N PRO A 468 -9.58 4.46 9.74
CA PRO A 468 -9.77 3.34 8.82
C PRO A 468 -9.83 1.98 9.52
N GLN A 469 -9.46 1.90 10.79
CA GLN A 469 -9.51 0.68 11.61
C GLN A 469 -10.42 0.84 12.83
N ARG A 470 -11.44 1.72 12.74
CA ARG A 470 -12.37 2.01 13.85
C ARG A 470 -13.01 0.74 14.42
N GLU A 471 -13.64 -0.07 13.58
CA GLU A 471 -14.35 -1.29 14.01
C GLU A 471 -13.39 -2.28 14.69
N LYS A 472 -12.19 -2.45 14.14
CA LYS A 472 -11.14 -3.28 14.72
C LYS A 472 -10.66 -2.73 16.06
N CYS A 473 -10.50 -1.42 16.18
CA CYS A 473 -10.12 -0.77 17.43
C CYS A 473 -11.16 -1.02 18.53
N GLN A 474 -12.44 -0.85 18.19
CA GLN A 474 -13.54 -1.06 19.14
C GLN A 474 -13.64 -2.51 19.59
N THR A 475 -13.57 -3.46 18.65
CA THR A 475 -13.63 -4.90 18.99
C THR A 475 -12.39 -5.41 19.73
N PHE A 476 -11.22 -4.82 19.48
CA PHE A 476 -9.97 -5.35 20.04
C PHE A 476 -9.61 -4.76 21.40
N PHE A 477 -9.88 -3.48 21.63
CA PHE A 477 -9.57 -2.81 22.90
C PHE A 477 -10.79 -2.66 23.81
N ASP A 478 -11.98 -2.38 23.28
CA ASP A 478 -13.13 -2.05 24.13
C ASP A 478 -13.83 -3.30 24.73
N VAL A 479 -13.43 -4.52 24.35
CA VAL A 479 -13.81 -5.76 25.04
C VAL A 479 -13.10 -5.89 26.40
N ALA A 480 -11.96 -5.21 26.59
CA ALA A 480 -11.20 -5.21 27.84
C ALA A 480 -11.68 -4.15 28.86
N ASP A 481 -12.36 -3.10 28.39
CA ASP A 481 -12.86 -1.99 29.22
C ASP A 481 -14.30 -2.26 29.77
N GLY A 482 -14.83 -3.47 29.57
CA GLY A 482 -16.23 -3.82 29.86
C GLY A 482 -16.57 -4.28 31.28
N ASN A 483 -15.62 -4.28 32.23
CA ASN A 483 -15.89 -4.71 33.61
C ASN A 483 -16.13 -3.59 34.63
N ASP A 484 -16.09 -2.31 34.22
CA ASP A 484 -16.37 -1.17 35.11
C ASP A 484 -17.43 -0.23 34.51
N ARG A 485 -18.63 -0.77 34.24
CA ARG A 485 -19.84 0.08 34.18
C ARG A 485 -20.70 -0.24 35.39
N GLU A 486 -20.66 0.70 36.31
CA GLU A 486 -21.47 0.82 37.51
C GLU A 486 -22.93 0.43 37.25
N ALA A 487 -23.46 -0.38 38.16
CA ALA A 487 -24.86 -0.69 38.25
C ALA A 487 -25.66 0.59 38.53
N GLU A 488 -26.49 1.02 37.59
CA GLU A 488 -27.62 1.90 37.93
C GLU A 488 -28.68 1.09 38.69
N PRO A 489 -29.22 1.60 39.81
CA PRO A 489 -30.24 0.89 40.55
C PRO A 489 -31.59 0.98 39.80
N PRO A 490 -32.43 -0.08 39.88
CA PRO A 490 -33.70 -0.09 39.18
C PRO A 490 -34.67 0.90 39.83
N ILE A 491 -35.37 1.67 38.99
CA ILE A 491 -36.58 2.43 39.35
C ILE A 491 -37.78 1.49 39.31
#